data_AF-A0A6G4A4Q1-F1
#
_entry.id   AF-A0A6G4A4Q1-F1
#
_cell.length_a   1.000
_cell.length_b   1.000
_cell.length_c   1.000
_cell.angle_alpha   90.00
_cell.angle_beta   90.00
_cell.angle_gamma   90.00
#
_symmetry.space_group_name_H-M   'P 1'
#
loop_
_entity.id
_entity.type
_entity.pdbx_description
1 polymer ?
#
loop_
_entity_poly.entity_id
_entity_poly.type
_entity_poly.pdbx_seq_one_letter_code
_entity_poly.pdbx_strand_id
1 'polypeptide(L)'
;MDRKILPFVPKVYDDESLISYIYRLSHANNHDIAWTYELLGINVNKIRTRGFLLGKEKIETSKLAGITGIDQMHLVQFFTP
;
A
#
# COMPACT_ATOMS: atom_id res chain seq x y z
N MET A 1 -0.74 -6.52 -19.51
CA MET A 1 -0.49 -7.04 -18.15
C MET A 1 -1.82 -7.00 -17.43
N ASP A 2 -2.37 -8.16 -17.08
CA ASP A 2 -3.58 -8.24 -16.28
C ASP A 2 -3.34 -7.48 -14.96
N ARG A 3 -4.14 -6.45 -14.70
CA ARG A 3 -4.05 -5.72 -13.43
C ARG A 3 -4.45 -6.69 -12.32
N LYS A 4 -3.48 -7.07 -11.48
CA LYS A 4 -3.75 -7.87 -10.28
C LYS A 4 -4.48 -6.98 -9.27
N ILE A 5 -5.81 -7.01 -9.32
CA ILE A 5 -6.66 -6.41 -8.29
C ILE A 5 -6.74 -7.40 -7.13
N LEU A 6 -6.47 -6.93 -5.92
CA LEU A 6 -6.62 -7.71 -4.71
C LEU A 6 -8.11 -7.92 -4.41
N PRO A 7 -8.56 -9.16 -4.19
CA PRO A 7 -9.99 -9.46 -4.01
C PRO A 7 -10.57 -8.88 -2.71
N PHE A 8 -9.74 -8.70 -1.68
CA PHE A 8 -10.19 -8.18 -0.38
C PHE A 8 -9.56 -6.82 -0.12
N VAL A 9 -10.39 -5.78 -0.13
CA VAL A 9 -9.94 -4.40 0.03
C VAL A 9 -10.49 -3.86 1.35
N PRO A 10 -9.64 -3.62 2.37
CA PRO A 10 -10.09 -3.06 3.64
C PRO A 10 -10.62 -1.63 3.46
N LYS A 11 -11.58 -1.26 4.30
CA LYS A 11 -11.99 0.14 4.47
C LYS A 11 -10.79 0.99 4.91
N VAL A 12 -10.64 2.15 4.28
CA VAL A 12 -9.69 3.22 4.65
C VAL A 12 -10.28 4.03 5.82
N TYR A 13 -9.45 4.37 6.80
CA TYR A 13 -9.82 5.21 7.94
C TYR A 13 -9.07 6.55 7.94
N ASP A 14 -9.72 7.60 8.46
CA ASP A 14 -9.21 8.98 8.44
C ASP A 14 -7.91 9.16 9.24
N ASP A 15 -7.72 8.40 10.31
CA ASP A 15 -6.57 8.45 11.22
C ASP A 15 -5.54 7.33 10.96
N GLU A 16 -5.75 6.53 9.90
CA GLU A 16 -4.90 5.40 9.57
C GLU A 16 -3.68 5.83 8.76
N SER A 17 -2.49 5.44 9.23
CA SER A 17 -1.27 5.59 8.42
C SER A 17 -1.31 4.68 7.19
N LEU A 18 -0.72 5.15 6.09
CA LEU A 18 -0.57 4.37 4.85
C LEU A 18 0.07 2.99 5.08
N ILE A 19 1.04 2.90 5.99
CA ILE A 19 1.72 1.64 6.34
C ILE A 19 0.77 0.67 7.04
N SER A 20 -0.06 1.16 7.96
CA SER A 20 -1.10 0.36 8.63
C SER A 20 -2.13 -0.14 7.61
N TYR A 21 -2.57 0.73 6.70
CA TYR A 21 -3.50 0.35 5.64
C TYR A 21 -2.93 -0.79 4.77
N ILE A 22 -1.67 -0.67 4.33
CA ILE A 22 -1.00 -1.71 3.54
C ILE A 22 -0.88 -3.02 4.32
N TYR A 23 -0.55 -2.97 5.62
CA TYR A 23 -0.51 -4.16 6.46
C TYR A 23 -1.86 -4.88 6.51
N ARG A 24 -2.96 -4.14 6.70
CA ARG A 24 -4.32 -4.70 6.68
C ARG A 24 -4.69 -5.24 5.30
N LEU A 25 -4.27 -4.58 4.24
CA LEU A 25 -4.49 -5.03 2.86
C LEU A 25 -3.77 -6.37 2.61
N SER A 26 -2.51 -6.51 3.03
CA SER A 26 -1.77 -7.77 2.96
C SER A 26 -2.46 -8.88 3.76
N HIS A 27 -2.83 -8.56 5.00
CA HIS A 27 -3.46 -9.52 5.90
C HIS A 27 -4.82 -10.00 5.38
N ALA A 28 -5.67 -9.10 4.87
CA ALA A 28 -6.97 -9.42 4.30
C ALA A 28 -6.88 -10.36 3.07
N ASN A 29 -5.75 -10.36 2.37
CA ASN A 29 -5.51 -11.22 1.22
C ASN A 29 -4.61 -12.42 1.53
N ASN A 30 -4.33 -12.71 2.81
CA ASN A 30 -3.45 -13.81 3.23
C ASN A 30 -2.04 -13.76 2.60
N HIS A 31 -1.50 -12.55 2.43
CA HIS A 31 -0.16 -12.33 1.91
C HIS A 31 0.74 -11.68 2.97
N ASP A 32 2.04 -11.96 2.87
CA ASP A 32 3.04 -11.22 3.63
C ASP A 32 3.09 -9.76 3.16
N ILE A 33 3.42 -8.85 4.07
CA ILE A 33 3.51 -7.43 3.73
C ILE A 33 4.58 -7.15 2.67
N ALA A 34 5.69 -7.91 2.66
CA ALA A 34 6.73 -7.80 1.66
C ALA A 34 6.19 -8.04 0.25
N TRP A 35 5.32 -9.05 0.08
CA TRP A 35 4.70 -9.34 -1.21
C TRP A 35 3.80 -8.18 -1.70
N THR A 36 3.08 -7.53 -0.79
CA THR A 36 2.25 -6.37 -1.15
C THR A 36 3.11 -5.16 -1.52
N TYR A 37 4.25 -4.97 -0.87
CA TYR A 37 5.21 -3.94 -1.25
C TYR A 37 5.84 -4.20 -2.62
N GLU A 38 6.12 -5.45 -2.99
CA GLU A 38 6.57 -5.78 -4.34
C GLU A 38 5.54 -5.41 -5.40
N LEU A 39 4.24 -5.63 -5.14
CA LEU A 39 3.16 -5.17 -6.03
C LEU A 39 3.15 -3.65 -6.20
N LEU A 40 3.51 -2.91 -5.16
CA LEU A 40 3.65 -1.45 -5.17
C LEU A 40 4.99 -0.99 -5.81
N GLY A 41 5.80 -1.92 -6.31
CA GLY A 41 7.10 -1.63 -6.93
C GLY A 41 8.16 -1.21 -5.91
N ILE A 42 7.96 -1.51 -4.63
CA ILE A 42 8.91 -1.22 -3.56
C ILE A 42 9.83 -2.41 -3.39
N ASN A 43 11.14 -2.16 -3.46
CA ASN A 43 12.13 -3.20 -3.24
C ASN A 43 12.15 -3.60 -1.76
N VAL A 44 11.79 -4.85 -1.45
CA VAL A 44 11.69 -5.37 -0.09
C VAL A 44 13.00 -5.35 0.68
N ASN A 45 14.15 -5.37 0.00
CA ASN A 45 15.45 -5.21 0.63
C ASN A 45 15.63 -3.80 1.21
N LYS A 46 14.91 -2.81 0.69
CA LYS A 46 14.87 -1.44 1.25
C LYS A 46 13.97 -1.33 2.47
N ILE A 47 12.99 -2.21 2.67
CA ILE A 47 12.10 -2.18 3.84
C ILE A 47 12.90 -2.34 5.14
N ARG A 48 13.98 -3.14 5.09
CA ARG A 48 14.91 -3.33 6.22
C ARG A 48 15.84 -2.14 6.47
N THR A 49 15.81 -1.12 5.61
CA THR A 49 16.67 0.06 5.76
C THR A 49 15.97 1.15 6.57
N ARG A 50 16.75 1.95 7.31
CA ARG A 50 16.22 3.08 8.09
C ARG A 50 15.36 4.05 7.26
N GLY A 51 15.58 4.17 5.95
CA GLY A 51 14.80 5.06 5.09
C GLY A 51 13.32 4.71 5.01
N PHE A 52 13.00 3.42 5.02
CA PHE A 52 11.62 2.92 4.99
C PHE A 52 10.92 3.15 6.34
N LEU A 53 11.61 2.85 7.45
CA LEU A 53 11.13 3.09 8.82
C LEU A 53 10.88 4.58 9.11
N LEU A 54 11.59 5.47 8.41
CA LEU A 54 11.42 6.92 8.51
C LEU A 54 10.35 7.47 7.55
N GLY A 55 9.60 6.61 6.85
CA GLY A 55 8.55 7.02 5.92
C GLY A 55 9.05 7.79 4.69
N LYS A 56 10.34 7.68 4.35
CA LYS A 56 10.94 8.44 3.23
C LYS A 56 10.70 7.80 1.87
N GLU A 57 10.39 6.50 1.83
CA GLU A 57 10.01 5.82 0.60
C GLU A 57 8.58 6.21 0.24
N LYS A 58 8.43 6.91 -0.90
CA LYS A 58 7.12 7.34 -1.39
C LYS A 58 6.40 6.15 -2.00
N ILE A 59 5.24 5.82 -1.45
CA ILE A 59 4.33 4.87 -2.07
C ILE A 59 3.44 5.64 -3.04
N GLU A 60 3.50 5.28 -4.31
CA GLU A 60 2.67 5.92 -5.32
C GLU A 60 1.21 5.51 -5.14
N THR A 61 0.33 6.46 -4.84
CA THR A 61 -1.11 6.22 -4.67
C THR A 61 -1.77 5.69 -5.95
N SER A 62 -1.18 5.94 -7.12
CA SER A 62 -1.61 5.35 -8.40
C SER A 62 -1.42 3.84 -8.45
N LYS A 63 -0.32 3.31 -7.91
CA LYS A 63 -0.08 1.86 -7.82
C LYS A 63 -1.00 1.22 -6.80
N LEU A 64 -1.22 1.90 -5.68
CA LEU A 64 -2.17 1.45 -4.66
C LEU A 64 -3.60 1.39 -5.22
N ALA A 65 -4.05 2.44 -5.92
CA ALA A 65 -5.32 2.46 -6.64
C ALA A 65 -5.42 1.31 -7.65
N GLY A 66 -4.32 0.99 -8.36
CA GLY A 66 -4.27 -0.10 -9.32
C GLY A 66 -4.50 -1.49 -8.71
N ILE A 67 -4.04 -1.73 -7.47
CA ILE A 67 -4.18 -3.02 -6.80
C ILE A 67 -5.43 -3.11 -5.91
N THR A 68 -5.98 -1.98 -5.45
CA THR A 68 -7.19 -1.95 -4.60
C THR A 68 -8.47 -1.63 -5.38
N GLY A 69 -8.37 -1.08 -6.59
CA GLY A 69 -9.52 -0.56 -7.33
C GLY A 69 -10.16 0.68 -6.69
N ILE A 70 -9.58 1.23 -5.62
CA ILE A 70 -10.01 2.49 -5.02
C ILE A 70 -9.55 3.64 -5.91
N ASP A 71 -10.41 4.65 -6.08
CA ASP A 71 -10.05 5.84 -6.81
C ASP A 71 -8.80 6.53 -6.22
N GLN A 72 -7.88 6.93 -7.10
CA GLN A 72 -6.62 7.52 -6.68
C GLN A 72 -6.82 8.82 -5.89
N MET A 73 -7.79 9.66 -6.28
CA MET A 73 -8.05 10.93 -5.59
C MET A 73 -8.58 10.67 -4.18
N HIS A 74 -9.37 9.61 -4.00
CA HIS A 74 -9.79 9.18 -2.68
C HIS A 74 -8.58 8.81 -1.81
N LEU A 75 -7.66 7.97 -2.29
CA LEU A 75 -6.46 7.59 -1.53
C LEU A 75 -5.55 8.78 -1.18
N VAL A 76 -5.45 9.78 -2.06
CA VAL A 76 -4.70 11.02 -1.82
C VAL A 76 -5.29 11.81 -0.64
N GLN A 77 -6.60 11.79 -0.43
CA GLN A 77 -7.22 12.48 0.71
C GLN A 77 -6.82 11.89 2.07
N PHE A 78 -6.51 10.60 2.14
CA PHE A 78 -6.17 9.91 3.39
C PHE A 78 -4.67 9.83 3.67
N PHE A 79 -3.85 9.72 2.63
CA PHE A 79 -2.47 9.26 2.79
C PHE A 79 -1.41 10.26 2.33
N THR A 80 -1.80 11.46 1.90
CA THR A 80 -0.86 12.54 1.59
C THR A 80 -0.92 13.58 2.71
N PRO A 81 0.23 14.01 3.29
CA PRO A 81 0.28 15.10 4.25
C PRO A 81 -0.07 16.46 3.61
#